data_AF-A0A516PWN1-F1
#
_entry.id   AF-A0A516PWN1-F1
#
_cell.length_a   1.000
_cell.length_b   1.000
_cell.length_c   1.000
_cell.angle_alpha   90.00
_cell.angle_beta   90.00
_cell.angle_gamma   90.00
#
_symmetry.space_group_name_H-M   'P 1'
#
loop_
_entity.id
_entity.type
_entity.pdbx_description
1 polymer ?
#
loop_
_entity_poly.entity_id
_entity_poly.type
_entity_poly.pdbx_seq_one_letter_code
_entity_poly.pdbx_strand_id
1 'polypeptide(L)'
;MSPTESDVSAAEADPLDRVHEIFDRARERNLCRAEELAGWVTAAEQDGLTAADRVVAKDVAHQLAGSAGTFGYQSATEVARKIERLFADGDGSHCWATARDHVRDLMRKLQDPPESGGCPGL
;
A
#
# COMPACT_ATOMS: atom_id res chain seq x y z
N MET A 1 5.56 -21.05 -55.02
CA MET A 1 6.23 -21.15 -53.71
C MET A 1 6.25 -19.77 -53.12
N SER A 2 5.31 -19.47 -52.22
CA SER A 2 5.28 -18.22 -51.48
C SER A 2 6.01 -18.46 -50.14
N PRO A 3 7.01 -17.64 -49.78
CA PRO A 3 7.51 -17.68 -48.42
C PRO A 3 6.51 -16.97 -47.50
N THR A 4 6.23 -17.65 -46.41
CA THR A 4 5.81 -17.20 -45.09
C THR A 4 6.16 -15.74 -44.78
N GLU A 5 5.15 -14.91 -44.56
CA GLU A 5 5.27 -13.80 -43.61
C GLU A 5 4.81 -14.31 -42.24
N SER A 6 5.78 -14.91 -41.57
CA SER A 6 5.79 -15.01 -40.12
C SER A 6 6.35 -13.69 -39.59
N ASP A 7 5.78 -13.27 -38.47
CA ASP A 7 6.40 -12.42 -37.45
C ASP A 7 6.27 -10.88 -37.56
N VAL A 8 6.15 -10.31 -36.35
CA VAL A 8 6.24 -8.89 -35.94
C VAL A 8 5.00 -8.01 -36.10
N SER A 9 4.15 -7.97 -35.06
CA SER A 9 3.82 -6.71 -34.37
C SER A 9 3.01 -6.97 -33.09
N ALA A 10 3.70 -7.41 -32.03
CA ALA A 10 3.29 -7.02 -30.68
C ALA A 10 3.60 -5.53 -30.54
N ALA A 11 2.79 -4.69 -31.20
CA ALA A 11 2.96 -3.25 -31.25
C ALA A 11 2.97 -2.69 -29.83
N GLU A 12 3.96 -1.84 -29.60
CA GLU A 12 4.42 -1.36 -28.32
C GLU A 12 3.30 -0.72 -27.49
N ALA A 13 3.06 -1.23 -26.27
CA ALA A 13 2.21 -0.53 -25.30
C ALA A 13 2.68 0.92 -25.18
N ASP A 14 1.73 1.86 -25.26
CA ASP A 14 1.98 3.30 -25.12
C ASP A 14 2.83 3.53 -23.86
N PRO A 15 3.91 4.33 -23.91
CA PRO A 15 4.63 4.76 -22.72
C PRO A 15 3.73 5.19 -21.56
N LEU A 16 2.57 5.80 -21.84
CA LEU A 16 1.57 6.18 -20.83
C LEU A 16 0.88 4.96 -20.20
N ASP A 17 0.53 3.94 -20.99
CA ASP A 17 -0.06 2.70 -20.47
C ASP A 17 0.90 1.98 -19.52
N ARG A 18 2.19 1.93 -19.86
CA ARG A 18 3.22 1.33 -18.98
C ARG A 18 3.35 2.07 -17.66
N VAL A 19 3.19 3.40 -17.66
CA VAL A 19 3.18 4.20 -16.44
C VAL A 19 1.95 3.84 -15.60
N HIS A 20 0.75 3.80 -16.20
CA HIS A 20 -0.47 3.40 -15.50
C HIS A 20 -0.35 2.01 -14.85
N GLU A 21 0.20 1.02 -15.57
CA GLU A 21 0.46 -0.32 -15.01
C GLU A 21 1.40 -0.32 -13.80
N ILE A 22 2.37 0.60 -13.75
CA ILE A 22 3.27 0.74 -12.60
C ILE A 22 2.50 1.32 -11.40
N PHE A 23 1.66 2.32 -11.63
CA PHE A 23 0.80 2.92 -10.60
C PHE A 23 -0.21 1.91 -10.05
N ASP A 24 -0.88 1.15 -10.91
CA ASP A 24 -1.86 0.14 -10.50
C ASP A 24 -1.20 -0.96 -9.65
N ARG A 25 -0.07 -1.51 -10.10
CA ARG A 25 0.69 -2.49 -9.32
C ARG A 25 1.21 -1.93 -8.00
N ALA A 26 1.55 -0.64 -7.95
CA ALA A 26 1.96 -0.01 -6.69
C ALA A 26 0.78 0.12 -5.72
N ARG A 27 -0.39 0.54 -6.22
CA ARG A 27 -1.63 0.61 -5.45
C ARG A 27 -2.04 -0.76 -4.92
N GLU A 28 -2.07 -1.78 -5.76
CA GLU A 28 -2.36 -3.17 -5.35
C GLU A 28 -1.43 -3.66 -4.25
N ARG A 29 -0.11 -3.48 -4.40
CA ARG A 29 0.85 -3.86 -3.36
C ARG A 29 0.66 -3.10 -2.06
N ASN A 30 0.30 -1.82 -2.13
CA ASN A 30 0.03 -1.03 -0.93
C ASN A 30 -1.26 -1.48 -0.23
N LEU A 31 -2.28 -1.91 -0.99
CA LEU A 31 -3.50 -2.51 -0.44
C LEU A 31 -3.21 -3.84 0.27
N CYS A 32 -2.42 -4.74 -0.34
CA CYS A 32 -2.02 -5.99 0.33
C CYS A 32 -1.26 -5.73 1.63
N ARG A 33 -0.37 -4.74 1.67
CA ARG A 33 0.31 -4.33 2.91
C ARG A 33 -0.67 -3.77 3.95
N ALA A 34 -1.69 -3.02 3.54
CA ALA A 34 -2.71 -2.53 4.45
C ALA A 34 -3.54 -3.69 5.05
N GLU A 35 -3.84 -4.71 4.26
CA GLU A 35 -4.48 -5.95 4.74
C GLU A 35 -3.59 -6.71 5.73
N GLU A 36 -2.29 -6.78 5.46
CA GLU A 36 -1.33 -7.37 6.39
C GLU A 36 -1.33 -6.62 7.74
N LEU A 37 -1.33 -5.28 7.71
CA LEU A 37 -1.46 -4.46 8.93
C LEU A 37 -2.76 -4.72 9.68
N ALA A 38 -3.87 -4.98 8.97
CA ALA A 38 -5.14 -5.37 9.62
C ALA A 38 -5.01 -6.71 10.37
N GLY A 39 -4.28 -7.66 9.80
CA GLY A 39 -3.93 -8.92 10.45
C GLY A 39 -3.13 -8.71 11.74
N TRP A 40 -2.08 -7.88 11.67
CA TRP A 40 -1.25 -7.53 12.84
C TRP A 40 -2.05 -6.85 13.94
N VAL A 41 -2.94 -5.91 13.61
CA VAL A 41 -3.82 -5.27 14.60
C VAL A 41 -4.78 -6.29 15.23
N THR A 42 -5.33 -7.22 14.44
CA THR A 42 -6.21 -8.27 14.97
C THR A 42 -5.47 -9.18 15.97
N ALA A 43 -4.25 -9.61 15.63
CA ALA A 43 -3.41 -10.39 16.53
C ALA A 43 -3.07 -9.59 17.81
N ALA A 44 -2.80 -8.30 17.68
CA ALA A 44 -2.53 -7.43 18.82
C ALA A 44 -3.73 -7.27 19.77
N GLU A 45 -4.96 -7.23 19.24
CA GLU A 45 -6.19 -7.15 20.03
C GLU A 45 -6.52 -8.47 20.76
N GLN A 46 -6.18 -9.62 20.18
CA GLN A 46 -6.54 -10.94 20.70
C GLN A 46 -5.51 -11.51 21.67
N ASP A 47 -4.26 -11.63 21.21
CA ASP A 47 -3.20 -12.36 21.91
C ASP A 47 -2.02 -11.44 22.32
N GLY A 48 -2.05 -10.19 21.84
CA GLY A 48 -0.91 -9.27 21.94
C GLY A 48 0.16 -9.57 20.89
N LEU A 49 1.17 -8.71 20.81
CA LEU A 49 2.30 -8.85 19.90
C LEU A 49 3.61 -8.98 20.67
N THR A 50 4.48 -9.86 20.21
CA THR A 50 5.87 -9.89 20.68
C THR A 50 6.64 -8.67 20.18
N ALA A 51 7.81 -8.41 20.76
CA ALA A 51 8.69 -7.35 20.28
C ALA A 51 9.13 -7.58 18.82
N ALA A 52 9.30 -8.83 18.39
CA ALA A 52 9.65 -9.17 17.01
C ALA A 52 8.48 -8.88 16.05
N ASP A 53 7.26 -9.26 16.41
CA ASP A 53 6.07 -9.00 15.60
C ASP A 53 5.84 -7.49 15.40
N ARG A 54 6.06 -6.70 16.46
CA ARG A 54 5.97 -5.23 16.41
C ARG A 54 6.97 -4.63 15.43
N VAL A 55 8.19 -5.14 15.38
CA VAL A 55 9.21 -4.69 14.40
C VAL A 55 8.74 -4.99 12.98
N VAL A 56 8.23 -6.19 12.72
CA VAL A 56 7.71 -6.57 11.40
C VAL A 56 6.53 -5.68 10.99
N ALA A 57 5.53 -5.53 11.86
CA ALA A 57 4.35 -4.71 11.58
C ALA A 57 4.71 -3.23 11.35
N LYS A 58 5.65 -2.70 12.15
CA LYS A 58 6.21 -1.35 11.95
C LYS A 58 6.87 -1.21 10.58
N ASP A 59 7.70 -2.17 10.18
CA ASP A 59 8.41 -2.13 8.91
C ASP A 59 7.45 -2.20 7.71
N VAL A 60 6.37 -2.98 7.81
CA VAL A 60 5.29 -3.00 6.81
C VAL A 60 4.66 -1.62 6.66
N ALA A 61 4.32 -0.96 7.79
CA ALA A 61 3.76 0.39 7.78
C ALA A 61 4.75 1.42 7.19
N HIS A 62 6.03 1.30 7.51
CA HIS A 62 7.09 2.15 6.97
C HIS A 62 7.23 2.02 5.45
N GLN A 63 7.26 0.78 4.94
CA GLN A 63 7.34 0.51 3.50
C GLN A 63 6.13 1.04 2.76
N LEU A 64 4.93 0.86 3.33
CA LEU A 64 3.69 1.39 2.77
C LEU A 64 3.76 2.91 2.70
N ALA A 65 4.16 3.59 3.77
CA ALA A 65 4.27 5.06 3.81
C ALA A 65 5.22 5.60 2.72
N GLY A 66 6.38 4.97 2.54
CA GLY A 66 7.36 5.34 1.51
C GLY A 66 6.86 5.11 0.08
N SER A 67 6.27 3.94 -0.16
CA SER A 67 5.66 3.59 -1.45
C SER A 67 4.51 4.55 -1.79
N ALA A 68 3.52 4.71 -0.90
CA ALA A 68 2.37 5.59 -1.08
C ALA A 68 2.80 7.04 -1.41
N GLY A 69 3.83 7.55 -0.73
CA GLY A 69 4.35 8.90 -0.96
C GLY A 69 4.99 9.06 -2.34
N THR A 70 5.65 8.02 -2.84
CA THR A 70 6.25 7.99 -4.19
C THR A 70 5.19 8.09 -5.28
N PHE A 71 4.00 7.52 -5.04
CA PHE A 71 2.88 7.50 -5.99
C PHE A 71 1.81 8.57 -5.72
N GLY A 72 2.12 9.57 -4.88
CA GLY A 72 1.27 10.75 -4.70
C GLY A 72 0.11 10.60 -3.71
N TYR A 73 0.07 9.52 -2.91
CA TYR A 73 -0.96 9.27 -1.89
C TYR A 73 -0.58 9.89 -0.54
N GLN A 74 -0.55 11.22 -0.45
CA GLN A 74 -0.06 11.94 0.73
C GLN A 74 -0.88 11.63 1.99
N SER A 75 -2.21 11.60 1.88
CA SER A 75 -3.03 11.28 3.05
C SER A 75 -2.81 9.84 3.52
N ALA A 76 -2.61 8.90 2.59
CA ALA A 76 -2.31 7.51 2.93
C ALA A 76 -0.95 7.39 3.64
N THR A 77 0.06 8.12 3.17
CA THR A 77 1.38 8.21 3.82
C THR A 77 1.24 8.70 5.26
N GLU A 78 0.49 9.77 5.51
CA GLU A 78 0.29 10.29 6.87
C GLU A 78 -0.36 9.28 7.81
N VAL A 79 -1.38 8.56 7.33
CA VAL A 79 -2.06 7.52 8.10
C VAL A 79 -1.12 6.33 8.37
N ALA A 80 -0.36 5.89 7.37
CA ALA A 80 0.62 4.82 7.52
C ALA A 80 1.70 5.18 8.57
N ARG A 81 2.15 6.43 8.63
CA ARG A 81 3.08 6.91 9.67
C ARG A 81 2.46 6.90 11.07
N LYS A 82 1.15 7.14 11.20
CA LYS A 82 0.44 7.01 12.49
C LYS A 82 0.44 5.55 12.95
N ILE A 83 0.17 4.62 12.03
CA ILE A 83 0.20 3.18 12.30
C ILE A 83 1.62 2.72 12.67
N GLU A 84 2.65 3.16 11.94
CA GLU A 84 4.06 2.88 12.24
C GLU A 84 4.43 3.25 13.68
N ARG A 85 4.00 4.45 14.13
CA ARG A 85 4.22 4.90 15.52
C ARG A 85 3.46 4.05 16.55
N LEU A 86 2.23 3.63 16.24
CA LEU A 86 1.46 2.78 17.15
C LEU A 86 2.12 1.41 17.35
N PHE A 87 2.71 0.83 16.31
CA PHE A 87 3.47 -0.42 16.44
C PHE A 87 4.81 -0.22 17.17
N ALA A 88 5.47 0.93 16.98
CA ALA A 88 6.72 1.27 17.66
C ALA A 88 6.53 1.51 19.17
N ASP A 89 5.51 2.29 19.55
CA ASP A 89 5.42 2.88 20.89
C ASP A 89 4.17 2.44 21.68
N GLY A 90 3.20 1.77 21.05
CA GLY A 90 1.90 1.50 21.67
C GLY A 90 1.89 0.32 22.64
N ASP A 91 1.43 0.51 23.87
CA ASP A 91 1.37 -0.52 24.92
C ASP A 91 -0.03 -0.62 25.58
N GLY A 92 -1.07 -0.97 24.81
CA GLY A 92 -2.37 -1.31 25.42
C GLY A 92 -3.55 -1.44 24.46
N SER A 93 -4.68 -1.94 24.95
CA SER A 93 -5.88 -2.19 24.13
C SER A 93 -6.42 -0.96 23.38
N HIS A 94 -6.29 0.25 23.96
CA HIS A 94 -6.73 1.48 23.31
C HIS A 94 -5.87 1.89 22.10
N CYS A 95 -4.58 1.53 22.09
CA CYS A 95 -3.70 1.82 20.95
C CYS A 95 -4.08 0.97 19.73
N TRP A 96 -4.55 -0.27 19.94
CA TRP A 96 -4.94 -1.18 18.86
C TRP A 96 -6.30 -0.86 18.24
N ALA A 97 -7.27 -0.42 19.05
CA ALA A 97 -8.52 0.11 18.52
C ALA A 97 -8.26 1.32 17.59
N THR A 98 -7.35 2.21 18.00
CA THR A 98 -6.93 3.35 17.17
C THR A 98 -6.18 2.90 15.91
N ALA A 99 -5.29 1.92 16.02
CA ALA A 99 -4.58 1.35 14.87
C ALA A 99 -5.55 0.75 13.85
N ARG A 100 -6.58 0.03 14.31
CA ARG A 100 -7.62 -0.56 13.46
C ARG A 100 -8.37 0.51 12.66
N ASP A 101 -8.74 1.60 13.30
CA ASP A 101 -9.44 2.70 12.64
C ASP A 101 -8.54 3.41 11.63
N HIS A 102 -7.25 3.56 11.93
CA HIS A 102 -6.26 4.04 10.96
C HIS A 102 -6.06 3.08 9.78
N VAL A 103 -6.02 1.77 10.00
CA VAL A 103 -5.90 0.80 8.90
C VAL A 103 -7.12 0.86 7.98
N ARG A 104 -8.33 0.99 8.53
CA ARG A 104 -9.55 1.19 7.72
C ARG A 104 -9.50 2.48 6.90
N ASP A 105 -9.05 3.58 7.51
CA ASP A 105 -8.89 4.85 6.81
C ASP A 105 -7.82 4.76 5.70
N LEU A 106 -6.73 4.04 5.97
CA LEU A 106 -5.65 3.81 5.01
C LEU A 106 -6.15 3.05 3.77
N MET A 107 -6.89 1.96 3.97
CA MET A 107 -7.47 1.18 2.89
C MET A 107 -8.40 2.03 2.02
N ARG A 108 -9.28 2.82 2.65
CA ARG A 108 -10.16 3.76 1.93
C ARG A 108 -9.36 4.74 1.07
N LYS A 109 -8.33 5.37 1.65
CA LYS A 109 -7.49 6.35 0.94
C LYS A 109 -6.71 5.77 -0.23
N LEU A 110 -6.26 4.51 -0.12
CA LEU A 110 -5.61 3.80 -1.22
C LEU A 110 -6.60 3.38 -2.31
N GLN A 111 -7.90 3.31 -2.01
CA GLN A 111 -8.93 3.04 -3.00
C GLN A 111 -9.27 4.26 -3.84
N ASP A 112 -9.17 5.46 -3.26
CA ASP A 112 -9.34 6.73 -3.97
C ASP A 112 -8.15 7.02 -4.92
N PRO A 113 -8.33 7.88 -5.94
CA PRO A 113 -7.21 8.35 -6.75
C PRO A 113 -6.17 9.14 -5.93
N PRO A 114 -4.88 9.15 -6.34
CA PRO A 114 -3.83 9.89 -5.62
C PRO A 114 -4.08 11.41 -5.66
N GLU A 115 -3.78 12.13 -4.57
CA GLU A 115 -4.09 13.55 -4.45
C GLU A 115 -3.14 14.46 -5.24
N SER A 116 -1.89 14.01 -5.39
CA SER A 116 -0.86 14.72 -6.16
C SER A 116 -0.63 13.97 -7.46
N GLY A 117 -1.02 14.57 -8.59
CA GLY A 117 -1.13 13.94 -9.90
C GLY A 117 0.01 12.99 -10.27
N GLY A 118 -0.30 11.69 -10.23
CA GLY A 118 0.35 10.63 -10.97
C GLY A 118 -0.69 9.95 -11.87
N CYS A 119 -1.34 10.77 -12.71
CA CYS A 119 -2.42 10.48 -13.66
C CYS A 119 -3.54 9.52 -13.23
N PRO A 120 -4.62 10.05 -12.63
CA PRO A 120 -5.98 9.58 -12.85
C PRO A 120 -6.71 10.51 -13.86
N GLY A 121 -6.90 10.02 -15.10
CA GLY A 121 -7.87 10.58 -16.06
C GLY A 121 -7.46 11.83 -16.86
N LEU A 122 -6.51 11.69 -17.79
CA LEU A 122 -6.39 12.58 -18.96
C LEU A 122 -6.68 11.80 -20.24
#